data_AF-A0A835WWQ4-F1
#
_entry.id   AF-A0A835WWQ4-F1
#
_cell.length_a   1.000
_cell.length_b   1.000
_cell.length_c   1.000
_cell.angle_alpha   90.00
_cell.angle_beta   90.00
_cell.angle_gamma   90.00
#
_symmetry.space_group_name_H-M   'P 1'
#
loop_
_entity.id
_entity.type
_entity.pdbx_description
1 polymer ?
#
loop_
_entity_poly.entity_id
_entity_poly.type
_entity_poly.pdbx_seq_one_letter_code
_entity_poly.pdbx_strand_id
1 'polypeptide(L)'
;MMLNYDYPLYRPPSEAQSLIFQVTLGCSFNECSFCDMYRGKEYVEQPWEEVKKEIDLTANQMSDTKRIFLADGDALNLSTDYMVQIVEYLYNKFPNLERVSCYAMPMNILKKSPEELKKMYDAGLTMLYLGIESGSDIILKKVTKGAVAKTIINACNKAKDAGYTLSCMVILGLGGKTYTKDHIKGTSEVINACSPHYLATLTLYLEDRIKNEFFTKFNEQFIPISDLEALEELENLVSQIDVKNKVIFRSNHGSNAYTIKGVFPQDKEAMLEKITWMKQHPEVIRPKGLRGF
;
A
#
# COMPACT_ATOMS: atom_id res chain seq x y z
N MET A 1 10.99 27.85 -4.29
CA MET A 1 10.49 27.86 -2.89
C MET A 1 10.15 26.42 -2.56
N MET A 2 10.62 25.88 -1.44
CA MET A 2 10.45 24.47 -1.11
C MET A 2 8.98 24.21 -0.74
N LEU A 3 8.40 23.12 -1.27
CA LEU A 3 7.08 22.66 -0.83
C LEU A 3 7.09 22.46 0.69
N ASN A 4 6.13 23.07 1.37
CA ASN A 4 6.04 22.98 2.82
C ASN A 4 5.12 21.82 3.20
N TYR A 5 5.70 20.63 3.33
CA TYR A 5 4.95 19.45 3.73
C TYR A 5 4.64 19.46 5.22
N ASP A 6 3.42 19.04 5.55
CA ASP A 6 3.05 18.66 6.90
C ASP A 6 3.61 17.26 7.17
N TYR A 7 4.53 17.14 8.13
CA TYR A 7 5.20 15.88 8.46
C TYR A 7 4.55 15.19 9.67
N PRO A 8 4.56 13.84 9.73
CA PRO A 8 5.27 12.92 8.83
C PRO A 8 4.55 12.70 7.49
N LEU A 9 5.29 12.40 6.43
CA LEU A 9 4.76 12.19 5.08
C LEU A 9 5.32 10.89 4.52
N TYR A 10 4.43 10.02 4.03
CA TYR A 10 4.82 8.71 3.50
C TYR A 10 4.33 8.55 2.07
N ARG A 11 5.10 7.77 1.31
CA ARG A 11 4.75 7.34 -0.04
C ARG A 11 5.33 5.96 -0.31
N PRO A 12 4.75 5.21 -1.25
CA PRO A 12 5.34 3.95 -1.68
C PRO A 12 6.74 4.16 -2.29
N PRO A 13 7.69 3.21 -2.15
CA PRO A 13 9.02 3.34 -2.75
C PRO A 13 8.99 3.59 -4.28
N SER A 14 7.96 3.09 -4.97
CA SER A 14 7.74 3.32 -6.41
C SER A 14 7.36 4.75 -6.77
N GLU A 15 6.96 5.56 -5.80
CA GLU A 15 6.64 6.99 -5.93
C GLU A 15 7.81 7.90 -5.48
N ALA A 16 9.01 7.35 -5.24
CA ALA A 16 10.16 8.12 -4.76
C ALA A 16 10.57 9.32 -5.64
N GLN A 17 10.22 9.29 -6.93
CA GLN A 17 10.47 10.36 -7.90
C GLN A 17 9.22 11.20 -8.22
N SER A 18 8.08 10.89 -7.61
CA SER A 18 6.84 11.61 -7.85
C SER A 18 6.81 12.90 -7.05
N LEU A 19 6.28 13.94 -7.68
CA LEU A 19 5.92 15.17 -6.98
C LEU A 19 4.74 14.88 -6.07
N ILE A 20 4.77 15.37 -4.83
CA ILE A 20 3.74 15.07 -3.84
C ILE A 20 2.91 16.32 -3.59
N PHE A 21 1.59 16.16 -3.58
CA PHE A 21 0.64 17.14 -3.05
C PHE A 21 -0.14 16.51 -1.91
N GLN A 22 -0.20 17.17 -0.76
CA GLN A 22 -1.01 16.72 0.37
C GLN A 22 -2.42 17.28 0.24
N VAL A 23 -3.27 16.65 -0.59
CA VAL A 23 -4.66 17.07 -0.80
C VAL A 23 -5.57 16.70 0.38
N THR A 24 -5.11 15.75 1.20
CA THR A 24 -5.60 15.48 2.55
C THR A 24 -4.42 15.42 3.51
N LEU A 25 -4.69 15.56 4.81
CA LEU A 25 -3.76 15.23 5.89
C LEU A 25 -4.22 13.97 6.63
N GLY A 26 -3.27 13.20 7.15
CA GLY A 26 -3.56 12.03 7.98
C GLY A 26 -4.27 10.88 7.27
N CYS A 27 -4.97 10.05 8.04
CA CYS A 27 -5.77 8.91 7.55
C CYS A 27 -7.17 9.01 8.17
N SER A 28 -8.24 8.87 7.38
CA SER A 28 -9.61 9.01 7.90
C SER A 28 -10.02 7.89 8.87
N PHE A 29 -9.34 6.73 8.80
CA PHE A 29 -9.59 5.58 9.66
C PHE A 29 -8.67 5.53 10.88
N ASN A 30 -7.36 5.74 10.71
CA ASN A 30 -6.32 5.86 11.74
C ASN A 30 -6.38 4.94 12.97
N GLU A 31 -6.98 3.74 12.88
CA GLU A 31 -7.20 2.82 14.00
C GLU A 31 -6.40 1.49 13.91
N CYS A 32 -5.69 1.28 12.79
CA CYS A 32 -4.87 0.10 12.55
C CYS A 32 -3.76 -0.02 13.60
N SER A 33 -3.80 -1.04 14.46
CA SER A 33 -2.92 -1.14 15.63
C SER A 33 -1.43 -1.30 15.30
N PHE A 34 -1.11 -1.70 14.07
CA PHE A 34 0.26 -1.87 13.56
C PHE A 34 0.81 -0.64 12.82
N CYS A 35 -0.01 0.38 12.57
CA CYS A 35 0.35 1.53 11.74
C CYS A 35 0.58 2.78 12.61
N ASP A 36 1.81 3.30 12.59
CA ASP A 36 2.19 4.54 13.29
C ASP A 36 2.16 5.78 12.37
N MET A 37 2.06 5.59 11.05
CA MET A 37 2.32 6.62 10.03
C MET A 37 1.63 7.96 10.34
N TYR A 38 0.34 7.93 10.66
CA TYR A 38 -0.47 9.14 10.82
C TYR A 38 -1.08 9.31 12.21
N ARG A 39 -0.55 8.62 13.23
CA ARG A 39 -1.07 8.70 14.62
C ARG A 39 -0.94 10.09 15.23
N GLY A 40 -0.04 10.92 14.71
CA GLY A 40 0.11 12.32 15.12
C GLY A 40 -0.71 13.33 14.32
N LYS A 41 -1.53 12.88 13.36
CA LYS A 41 -2.29 13.77 12.47
C LYS A 41 -3.78 13.55 12.58
N GLU A 42 -4.53 14.65 12.58
CA GLU A 42 -5.97 14.62 12.35
C GLU A 42 -6.25 14.56 10.85
N TYR A 43 -7.31 13.85 10.47
CA TYR A 43 -7.72 13.83 9.07
C TYR A 43 -8.34 15.17 8.68
N VAL A 44 -7.80 15.79 7.63
CA VAL A 44 -8.28 17.07 7.09
C VAL A 44 -8.29 17.00 5.58
N GLU A 45 -9.36 17.49 4.96
CA GLU A 45 -9.43 17.73 3.52
C GLU A 45 -8.93 19.15 3.26
N GLN A 46 -7.89 19.30 2.43
CA GLN A 46 -7.36 20.63 2.17
C GLN A 46 -8.34 21.47 1.35
N PRO A 47 -8.54 22.76 1.67
CA PRO A 47 -9.37 23.65 0.87
C PRO A 47 -8.81 23.83 -0.55
N TRP A 48 -9.71 24.01 -1.52
CA TRP A 48 -9.33 24.16 -2.93
C TRP A 48 -8.30 25.26 -3.17
N GLU A 49 -8.46 26.43 -2.55
CA GLU A 49 -7.55 27.57 -2.78
C GLU A 49 -6.11 27.27 -2.34
N GLU A 50 -5.91 26.51 -1.26
CA GLU A 50 -4.58 26.11 -0.80
C GLU A 50 -3.96 25.06 -1.75
N VAL A 51 -4.73 24.03 -2.13
CA VAL A 51 -4.29 23.01 -3.09
C VAL A 51 -3.93 23.65 -4.43
N LYS A 52 -4.80 24.51 -4.96
CA LYS A 52 -4.60 25.22 -6.23
C LYS A 52 -3.35 26.09 -6.19
N LYS A 53 -3.15 26.85 -5.11
CA LYS A 53 -1.97 27.69 -4.92
C LYS A 53 -0.69 26.87 -4.91
N GLU A 54 -0.66 25.74 -4.22
CA GLU A 54 0.50 24.84 -4.20
C GLU A 54 0.79 24.28 -5.60
N ILE A 55 -0.24 23.84 -6.34
CA ILE A 55 -0.11 23.38 -7.72
C ILE A 55 0.47 24.48 -8.62
N ASP A 56 -0.09 25.69 -8.58
CA ASP A 56 0.36 26.82 -9.40
C ASP A 56 1.81 27.20 -9.12
N LEU A 57 2.21 27.25 -7.84
CA LEU A 57 3.58 27.56 -7.45
C LEU A 57 4.58 26.52 -7.96
N THR A 58 4.18 25.26 -7.94
CA THR A 58 5.06 24.13 -8.26
C THR A 58 5.16 23.88 -9.75
N ALA A 59 4.04 24.02 -10.49
CA ALA A 59 4.01 23.88 -11.94
C ALA A 59 4.98 24.85 -12.65
N ASN A 60 5.12 26.07 -12.12
CA ASN A 60 6.09 27.06 -12.64
C ASN A 60 7.56 26.66 -12.45
N GLN A 61 7.87 25.82 -11.47
CA GLN A 61 9.24 25.42 -11.12
C GLN A 61 9.59 24.01 -11.61
N MET A 62 8.58 23.15 -11.76
CA MET A 62 8.73 21.71 -12.01
C MET A 62 7.83 21.27 -13.17
N SER A 63 7.80 22.04 -14.27
CA SER A 63 6.94 21.78 -15.43
C SER A 63 7.17 20.42 -16.10
N ASP A 64 8.37 19.85 -15.93
CA ASP A 64 8.74 18.52 -16.43
C ASP A 64 8.29 17.36 -15.55
N THR A 65 7.45 17.62 -14.54
CA THR A 65 6.89 16.59 -13.67
C THR A 65 6.08 15.58 -14.47
N LYS A 66 6.52 14.31 -14.42
CA LYS A 66 5.85 13.18 -15.08
C LYS A 66 4.92 12.40 -14.18
N ARG A 67 5.12 12.47 -12.86
CA ARG A 67 4.37 11.66 -11.90
C ARG A 67 4.03 12.47 -10.68
N ILE A 68 2.78 12.35 -10.26
CA ILE A 68 2.24 13.02 -9.09
C ILE A 68 1.61 11.97 -8.16
N PHE A 69 1.92 12.10 -6.87
CA PHE A 69 1.32 11.32 -5.81
C PHE A 69 0.48 12.22 -4.91
N LEU A 70 -0.81 11.91 -4.80
CA LEU A 70 -1.72 12.61 -3.90
C LEU A 70 -1.65 11.95 -2.52
N ALA A 71 -0.92 12.62 -1.64
CA ALA A 71 -0.83 12.31 -0.22
C ALA A 71 -2.01 12.95 0.53
N ASP A 72 -2.35 12.58 1.75
CA ASP A 72 -1.63 11.68 2.68
C ASP A 72 -2.22 10.25 2.68
N GLY A 73 -2.47 9.65 3.85
CA GLY A 73 -2.82 8.23 3.98
C GLY A 73 -4.19 7.83 3.42
N ASP A 74 -5.05 8.79 3.03
CA ASP A 74 -6.40 8.47 2.59
C ASP A 74 -7.06 9.45 1.60
N ALA A 75 -6.32 9.91 0.59
CA ALA A 75 -6.80 10.90 -0.37
C ALA A 75 -8.07 10.46 -1.15
N LEU A 76 -8.30 9.16 -1.35
CA LEU A 76 -9.51 8.67 -2.05
C LEU A 76 -10.81 8.90 -1.24
N ASN A 77 -10.72 9.27 0.05
CA ASN A 77 -11.89 9.63 0.84
C ASN A 77 -12.55 10.95 0.38
N LEU A 78 -11.82 11.82 -0.32
CA LEU A 78 -12.36 13.05 -0.90
C LEU A 78 -13.61 12.79 -1.76
N SER A 79 -14.48 13.79 -1.86
CA SER A 79 -15.62 13.74 -2.78
C SER A 79 -15.16 13.53 -4.23
N THR A 80 -16.00 12.85 -5.01
CA THR A 80 -15.68 12.51 -6.40
C THR A 80 -15.44 13.76 -7.25
N ASP A 81 -16.29 14.78 -7.09
CA ASP A 81 -16.15 16.04 -7.84
C ASP A 81 -14.89 16.81 -7.47
N TYR A 82 -14.52 16.81 -6.18
CA TYR A 82 -13.31 17.49 -5.74
C TYR A 82 -12.04 16.77 -6.22
N MET A 83 -12.01 15.44 -6.16
CA MET A 83 -10.90 14.66 -6.72
C MET A 83 -10.74 14.91 -8.24
N VAL A 84 -11.86 14.92 -8.99
CA VAL A 84 -11.85 15.23 -10.44
C VAL A 84 -11.29 16.62 -10.69
N GLN A 85 -11.76 17.63 -9.96
CA GLN A 85 -11.27 19.00 -10.07
C GLN A 85 -9.76 19.11 -9.86
N ILE A 86 -9.23 18.45 -8.83
CA ILE A 86 -7.78 18.42 -8.55
C ILE A 86 -7.03 17.78 -9.71
N VAL A 87 -7.43 16.58 -10.13
CA VAL A 87 -6.71 15.80 -11.13
C VAL A 87 -6.71 16.50 -12.49
N GLU A 88 -7.85 17.03 -12.94
CA GLU A 88 -7.93 17.79 -14.19
C GLU A 88 -7.04 19.04 -14.15
N TYR A 89 -7.02 19.74 -13.01
CA TYR A 89 -6.15 20.91 -12.83
C TYR A 89 -4.67 20.54 -12.87
N LEU A 90 -4.27 19.39 -12.32
CA LEU A 90 -2.91 18.89 -12.43
C LEU A 90 -2.51 18.64 -13.89
N TYR A 91 -3.33 17.92 -14.67
CA TYR A 91 -3.03 17.69 -16.09
C TYR A 91 -3.04 18.98 -16.92
N ASN A 92 -3.84 19.98 -16.53
CA ASN A 92 -3.79 21.30 -17.16
C ASN A 92 -2.46 22.04 -16.88
N LYS A 93 -1.90 21.88 -15.67
CA LYS A 93 -0.71 22.63 -15.22
C LYS A 93 0.61 21.95 -15.50
N PHE A 94 0.62 20.62 -15.59
CA PHE A 94 1.81 19.81 -15.85
C PHE A 94 1.69 19.16 -17.24
N PRO A 95 2.18 19.79 -18.31
CA PRO A 95 1.98 19.30 -19.68
C PRO A 95 2.65 17.96 -19.97
N ASN A 96 3.67 17.59 -19.18
CA ASN A 96 4.39 16.33 -19.28
C ASN A 96 3.88 15.26 -18.28
N LEU A 97 2.76 15.50 -17.60
CA LEU A 97 2.22 14.58 -16.60
C LEU A 97 1.74 13.28 -17.26
N GLU A 98 2.30 12.15 -16.81
CA GLU A 98 1.97 10.82 -17.32
C GLU A 98 1.09 10.03 -16.35
N ARG A 99 1.17 10.32 -15.03
CA ARG A 99 0.42 9.57 -14.01
C ARG A 99 0.14 10.36 -12.76
N VAL A 100 -1.11 10.26 -12.28
CA VAL A 100 -1.53 10.62 -10.93
C VAL A 100 -1.94 9.37 -10.16
N SER A 101 -1.52 9.26 -8.90
CA SER A 101 -1.82 8.11 -8.04
C SER A 101 -2.02 8.51 -6.58
N CYS A 102 -2.64 7.64 -5.78
CA CYS A 102 -2.84 7.88 -4.35
C CYS A 102 -2.97 6.59 -3.54
N TYR A 103 -2.94 6.70 -2.21
CA TYR A 103 -3.38 5.62 -1.33
C TYR A 103 -4.92 5.48 -1.36
N ALA A 104 -5.39 4.24 -1.27
CA ALA A 104 -6.80 3.91 -1.22
C ALA A 104 -7.09 2.82 -0.19
N MET A 105 -7.98 3.12 0.74
CA MET A 105 -8.56 2.11 1.62
C MET A 105 -9.63 1.29 0.90
N PRO A 106 -9.76 -0.03 1.19
CA PRO A 106 -10.84 -0.86 0.63
C PRO A 106 -12.23 -0.24 0.82
N MET A 107 -12.50 0.31 2.00
CA MET A 107 -13.81 0.92 2.31
C MET A 107 -14.11 2.16 1.48
N ASN A 108 -13.11 2.96 1.10
CA ASN A 108 -13.33 4.17 0.30
C ASN A 108 -13.67 3.82 -1.14
N ILE A 109 -13.04 2.78 -1.70
CA ILE A 109 -13.42 2.23 -3.00
C ILE A 109 -14.86 1.68 -2.95
N LEU A 110 -15.22 0.98 -1.87
CA LEU A 110 -16.55 0.39 -1.75
C LEU A 110 -17.66 1.43 -1.62
N LYS A 111 -17.40 2.55 -0.91
CA LYS A 111 -18.35 3.65 -0.73
C LYS A 111 -18.68 4.40 -2.03
N LYS A 112 -17.73 4.52 -2.96
CA LYS A 112 -17.96 5.17 -4.26
C LYS A 112 -18.73 4.29 -5.22
N SER A 113 -19.66 4.82 -6.01
CA SER A 113 -20.31 4.05 -7.08
C SER A 113 -19.30 3.66 -8.19
N PRO A 114 -19.59 2.63 -9.02
CA PRO A 114 -18.76 2.35 -10.20
C PRO A 114 -18.59 3.56 -11.12
N GLU A 115 -19.64 4.37 -11.31
CA GLU A 115 -19.64 5.59 -12.13
C GLU A 115 -18.74 6.67 -11.52
N GLU A 116 -18.78 6.84 -10.20
CA GLU A 116 -17.89 7.77 -9.50
C GLU A 116 -16.42 7.39 -9.64
N LEU A 117 -16.10 6.09 -9.46
CA LEU A 117 -14.74 5.58 -9.67
C LEU A 117 -14.30 5.79 -11.12
N LYS A 118 -15.19 5.53 -12.09
CA LYS A 118 -14.91 5.73 -13.51
C LYS A 118 -14.68 7.20 -13.85
N LYS A 119 -15.46 8.12 -13.26
CA LYS A 119 -15.29 9.57 -13.44
C LYS A 119 -13.90 10.05 -12.97
N MET A 120 -13.46 9.61 -11.79
CA MET A 120 -12.11 9.92 -11.28
C MET A 120 -11.00 9.29 -12.14
N TYR A 121 -11.23 8.08 -12.66
CA TYR A 121 -10.29 7.42 -13.57
C TYR A 121 -10.14 8.19 -14.88
N ASP A 122 -11.26 8.60 -15.48
CA ASP A 122 -11.30 9.34 -16.75
C ASP A 122 -10.70 10.74 -16.62
N ALA A 123 -10.79 11.36 -15.44
CA ALA A 123 -10.06 12.59 -15.12
C ALA A 123 -8.53 12.39 -15.09
N GLY A 124 -8.06 11.15 -14.88
CA GLY A 124 -6.65 10.78 -14.96
C GLY A 124 -6.01 10.26 -13.66
N LEU A 125 -6.80 9.99 -12.62
CA LEU A 125 -6.35 9.22 -11.45
C LEU A 125 -6.35 7.74 -11.81
N THR A 126 -5.20 7.23 -12.26
CA THR A 126 -5.15 5.93 -12.94
C THR A 126 -4.55 4.80 -12.10
N MET A 127 -4.00 5.10 -10.91
CA MET A 127 -3.34 4.11 -10.08
C MET A 127 -3.62 4.30 -8.58
N LEU A 128 -3.93 3.20 -7.88
CA LEU A 128 -4.18 3.18 -6.44
C LEU A 128 -3.22 2.22 -5.72
N TYR A 129 -2.76 2.65 -4.55
CA TYR A 129 -2.00 1.84 -3.60
C TYR A 129 -2.93 1.35 -2.49
N LEU A 130 -3.06 0.04 -2.32
CA LEU A 130 -4.03 -0.57 -1.39
C LEU A 130 -3.36 -1.57 -0.44
N GLY A 131 -3.50 -1.33 0.85
CA GLY A 131 -3.08 -2.28 1.89
C GLY A 131 -4.04 -3.44 2.05
N ILE A 132 -3.65 -4.64 1.58
CA ILE A 132 -4.31 -5.90 1.94
C ILE A 132 -3.91 -6.25 3.37
N GLU A 133 -2.62 -6.11 3.69
CA GLU A 133 -1.95 -6.45 4.94
C GLU A 133 -1.98 -7.94 5.28
N SER A 134 -3.17 -8.53 5.33
CA SER A 134 -3.46 -9.95 5.54
C SER A 134 -4.80 -10.31 4.91
N GLY A 135 -4.92 -11.53 4.37
CA GLY A 135 -6.21 -12.08 3.97
C GLY A 135 -6.89 -12.93 5.06
N SER A 136 -6.36 -12.98 6.28
CA SER A 136 -7.00 -13.66 7.41
C SER A 136 -7.88 -12.70 8.21
N ASP A 137 -9.18 -12.96 8.26
CA ASP A 137 -10.15 -12.16 9.03
C ASP A 137 -9.84 -12.14 10.54
N ILE A 138 -9.22 -13.21 11.05
CA ILE A 138 -8.75 -13.27 12.44
C ILE A 138 -7.70 -12.18 12.68
N ILE A 139 -6.69 -12.11 11.81
CA ILE A 139 -5.60 -11.14 11.91
C ILE A 139 -6.13 -9.73 11.64
N LEU A 140 -6.92 -9.54 10.58
CA LEU A 140 -7.51 -8.24 10.23
C LEU A 140 -8.32 -7.64 11.37
N LYS A 141 -9.06 -8.48 12.12
CA LYS A 141 -9.79 -8.07 13.32
C LYS A 141 -8.84 -7.70 14.46
N LYS A 142 -7.84 -8.56 14.75
CA LYS A 142 -6.84 -8.33 15.82
C LYS A 142 -6.05 -7.04 15.64
N VAL A 143 -5.80 -6.66 14.40
CA VAL A 143 -5.05 -5.43 14.08
C VAL A 143 -5.94 -4.24 13.74
N THR A 144 -7.26 -4.41 13.89
CA THR A 144 -8.26 -3.37 13.66
C THR A 144 -8.13 -2.74 12.26
N LYS A 145 -8.01 -3.55 11.19
CA LYS A 145 -7.84 -3.01 9.82
C LYS A 145 -9.10 -2.31 9.27
N GLY A 146 -10.27 -2.59 9.84
CA GLY A 146 -11.56 -2.08 9.35
C GLY A 146 -12.03 -2.73 8.04
N ALA A 147 -11.51 -3.92 7.72
CA ALA A 147 -11.87 -4.69 6.53
C ALA A 147 -11.79 -6.20 6.81
N VAL A 148 -12.42 -6.99 5.95
CA VAL A 148 -12.35 -8.46 5.91
C VAL A 148 -11.92 -8.90 4.52
N ALA A 149 -11.42 -10.12 4.36
CA ALA A 149 -10.91 -10.64 3.09
C ALA A 149 -11.91 -10.44 1.94
N LYS A 150 -13.19 -10.72 2.18
CA LYS A 150 -14.26 -10.51 1.20
C LYS A 150 -14.40 -9.05 0.75
N THR A 151 -14.32 -8.09 1.68
CA THR A 151 -14.43 -6.67 1.31
C THR A 151 -13.20 -6.17 0.59
N ILE A 152 -12.02 -6.69 0.93
CA ILE A 152 -10.76 -6.41 0.21
C ILE A 152 -10.84 -6.92 -1.24
N ILE A 153 -11.29 -8.17 -1.45
CA ILE A 153 -11.48 -8.74 -2.80
C ILE A 153 -12.45 -7.89 -3.62
N ASN A 154 -13.60 -7.54 -3.05
CA ASN A 154 -14.60 -6.72 -3.71
C ASN A 154 -14.07 -5.33 -4.08
N ALA A 155 -13.32 -4.69 -3.18
CA ALA A 155 -12.71 -3.39 -3.44
C ALA A 155 -11.68 -3.47 -4.58
N CYS A 156 -10.81 -4.49 -4.55
CA CYS A 156 -9.80 -4.68 -5.59
C CYS A 156 -10.44 -4.92 -6.97
N ASN A 157 -11.46 -5.78 -7.04
CA ASN A 157 -12.15 -6.05 -8.30
C ASN A 157 -12.89 -4.80 -8.80
N LYS A 158 -13.64 -4.11 -7.93
CA LYS A 158 -14.35 -2.87 -8.29
C LYS A 158 -13.42 -1.78 -8.83
N ALA A 159 -12.24 -1.60 -8.25
CA ALA A 159 -11.26 -0.66 -8.77
C ALA A 159 -10.68 -1.08 -10.13
N LYS A 160 -10.35 -2.36 -10.33
CA LYS A 160 -9.89 -2.83 -11.66
C LYS A 160 -10.98 -2.72 -12.72
N ASP A 161 -12.23 -3.01 -12.37
CA ASP A 161 -13.37 -2.91 -13.30
C ASP A 161 -13.58 -1.46 -13.76
N ALA A 162 -13.24 -0.48 -12.93
CA ALA A 162 -13.22 0.94 -13.29
C ALA A 162 -11.97 1.38 -14.09
N GLY A 163 -11.00 0.49 -14.29
CA GLY A 163 -9.80 0.72 -15.11
C GLY A 163 -8.49 0.96 -14.33
N TYR A 164 -8.55 1.01 -12.99
CA TYR A 164 -7.38 1.38 -12.18
C TYR A 164 -6.28 0.33 -12.20
N THR A 165 -5.03 0.81 -12.28
CA THR A 165 -3.86 0.02 -11.91
C THR A 165 -3.82 -0.11 -10.38
N LEU A 166 -3.72 -1.34 -9.88
CA LEU A 166 -3.65 -1.61 -8.44
C LEU A 166 -2.26 -2.08 -8.02
N SER A 167 -1.70 -1.43 -7.01
CA SER A 167 -0.52 -1.89 -6.29
C SER A 167 -0.88 -2.25 -4.86
N CYS A 168 -0.91 -3.55 -4.57
CA CYS A 168 -1.31 -4.06 -3.27
C CYS A 168 -0.12 -4.37 -2.36
N MET A 169 -0.29 -4.19 -1.05
CA MET A 169 0.72 -4.53 -0.03
C MET A 169 0.24 -5.61 0.94
N VAL A 170 1.15 -6.48 1.34
CA VAL A 170 0.99 -7.52 2.37
C VAL A 170 2.08 -7.36 3.43
N ILE A 171 1.77 -7.60 4.70
CA ILE A 171 2.73 -7.48 5.81
C ILE A 171 3.06 -8.87 6.36
N LEU A 172 4.26 -9.35 6.02
CA LEU A 172 4.85 -10.55 6.62
C LEU A 172 5.03 -10.34 8.13
N GLY A 173 4.72 -11.38 8.91
CA GLY A 173 4.81 -11.41 10.37
C GLY A 173 3.61 -10.80 11.09
N LEU A 174 2.60 -10.28 10.37
CA LEU A 174 1.45 -9.61 11.00
C LEU A 174 0.64 -10.55 11.92
N GLY A 175 0.61 -11.85 11.60
CA GLY A 175 -0.04 -12.88 12.42
C GLY A 175 0.83 -13.44 13.55
N GLY A 176 2.12 -13.07 13.61
CA GLY A 176 3.10 -13.75 14.46
C GLY A 176 3.21 -15.26 14.12
N LYS A 177 3.93 -16.01 14.96
CA LYS A 177 4.05 -17.47 14.80
C LYS A 177 2.71 -18.19 14.90
N THR A 178 1.80 -17.67 15.73
CA THR A 178 0.49 -18.28 16.02
C THR A 178 -0.37 -18.40 14.76
N TYR A 179 -0.46 -17.33 13.95
CA TYR A 179 -1.37 -17.28 12.81
C TYR A 179 -0.68 -17.25 11.44
N THR A 180 0.61 -17.54 11.35
CA THR A 180 1.34 -17.51 10.06
C THR A 180 0.66 -18.39 8.98
N LYS A 181 0.12 -19.56 9.34
CA LYS A 181 -0.60 -20.44 8.40
C LYS A 181 -1.89 -19.81 7.90
N ASP A 182 -2.71 -19.26 8.80
CA ASP A 182 -3.96 -18.56 8.45
C ASP A 182 -3.68 -17.31 7.63
N HIS A 183 -2.63 -16.57 8.00
CA HIS A 183 -2.16 -15.39 7.30
C HIS A 183 -1.90 -15.72 5.83
N ILE A 184 -1.05 -16.71 5.57
CA ILE A 184 -0.65 -17.05 4.20
C ILE A 184 -1.79 -17.64 3.41
N LYS A 185 -2.55 -18.57 4.00
CA LYS A 185 -3.70 -19.17 3.31
C LYS A 185 -4.69 -18.09 2.87
N GLY A 186 -5.17 -17.27 3.81
CA GLY A 186 -6.14 -16.23 3.50
C GLY A 186 -5.58 -15.17 2.55
N THR A 187 -4.32 -14.78 2.71
CA THR A 187 -3.69 -13.79 1.82
C THR A 187 -3.56 -14.33 0.39
N SER A 188 -3.19 -15.60 0.22
CA SER A 188 -3.11 -16.25 -1.09
C SER A 188 -4.49 -16.35 -1.74
N GLU A 189 -5.53 -16.69 -0.98
CA GLU A 189 -6.93 -16.70 -1.46
C GLU A 189 -7.36 -15.32 -1.96
N VAL A 190 -7.06 -14.24 -1.22
CA VAL A 190 -7.34 -12.86 -1.64
C VAL A 190 -6.59 -12.52 -2.94
N ILE A 191 -5.28 -12.79 -3.01
CA ILE A 191 -4.45 -12.48 -4.19
C ILE A 191 -4.92 -13.26 -5.41
N ASN A 192 -5.25 -14.55 -5.27
CA ASN A 192 -5.71 -15.38 -6.37
C ASN A 192 -7.09 -14.90 -6.87
N ALA A 193 -7.96 -14.46 -5.96
CA ALA A 193 -9.28 -13.93 -6.30
C ALA A 193 -9.24 -12.54 -6.97
N CYS A 194 -8.27 -11.69 -6.62
CA CYS A 194 -8.22 -10.31 -7.13
C CYS A 194 -7.10 -10.03 -8.15
N SER A 195 -6.03 -10.82 -8.23
CA SER A 195 -4.92 -10.69 -9.20
C SER A 195 -4.52 -9.22 -9.47
N PRO A 196 -3.92 -8.50 -8.49
CA PRO A 196 -3.58 -7.09 -8.66
C PRO A 196 -2.45 -6.90 -9.67
N HIS A 197 -2.28 -5.69 -10.21
CA HIS A 197 -1.22 -5.43 -11.21
C HIS A 197 0.18 -5.52 -10.58
N TYR A 198 0.31 -5.00 -9.36
CA TYR A 198 1.50 -5.09 -8.54
C TYR A 198 1.15 -5.66 -7.17
N LEU A 199 2.03 -6.49 -6.64
CA LEU A 199 1.97 -7.03 -5.28
C LEU A 199 3.32 -6.81 -4.62
N ALA A 200 3.32 -6.17 -3.46
CA ALA A 200 4.49 -5.97 -2.63
C ALA A 200 4.32 -6.61 -1.26
N THR A 201 5.41 -7.14 -0.72
CA THR A 201 5.47 -7.56 0.68
C THR A 201 6.35 -6.62 1.47
N LEU A 202 5.90 -6.29 2.68
CA LEU A 202 6.65 -5.61 3.72
C LEU A 202 6.81 -6.59 4.88
N THR A 203 7.75 -6.33 5.79
CA THR A 203 7.83 -7.05 7.06
C THR A 203 7.31 -6.14 8.16
N LEU A 204 6.55 -6.70 9.10
CA LEU A 204 5.99 -5.99 10.25
C LEU A 204 7.11 -5.23 10.98
N TYR A 205 6.92 -3.93 11.10
CA TYR A 205 7.79 -3.04 11.85
C TYR A 205 6.92 -2.27 12.84
N LEU A 206 7.12 -2.50 14.13
CA LEU A 206 6.34 -1.85 15.20
C LEU A 206 7.18 -0.74 15.82
N GLU A 207 6.75 0.50 15.60
CA GLU A 207 7.30 1.67 16.27
C GLU A 207 6.93 1.68 17.75
N ASP A 208 7.82 2.22 18.60
CA ASP A 208 7.64 2.22 20.06
C ASP A 208 6.30 2.85 20.49
N ARG A 209 5.83 3.87 19.76
CA ARG A 209 4.58 4.58 20.02
C ARG A 209 3.34 3.69 19.94
N ILE A 210 3.33 2.72 19.03
CA ILE A 210 2.17 1.85 18.77
C ILE A 210 2.31 0.45 19.37
N LYS A 211 3.48 0.05 19.88
CA LYS A 211 3.72 -1.31 20.41
C LYS A 211 2.67 -1.73 21.45
N ASN A 212 2.41 -0.86 22.42
CA ASN A 212 1.44 -1.16 23.48
C ASN A 212 0.02 -1.29 22.93
N GLU A 213 -0.37 -0.41 22.00
CA GLU A 213 -1.67 -0.48 21.33
C GLU A 213 -1.79 -1.77 20.52
N PHE A 214 -0.75 -2.13 19.76
CA PHE A 214 -0.68 -3.35 18.98
C PHE A 214 -0.93 -4.58 19.86
N PHE A 215 -0.14 -4.77 20.92
CA PHE A 215 -0.30 -5.92 21.80
C PHE A 215 -1.66 -5.95 22.51
N THR A 216 -2.17 -4.79 22.93
CA THR A 216 -3.49 -4.67 23.57
C THR A 216 -4.61 -5.07 22.61
N LYS A 217 -4.62 -4.52 21.39
CA LYS A 217 -5.65 -4.83 20.37
C LYS A 217 -5.53 -6.25 19.82
N PHE A 218 -4.30 -6.78 19.71
CA PHE A 218 -4.07 -8.18 19.30
C PHE A 218 -4.73 -9.17 20.28
N ASN A 219 -4.84 -8.75 21.55
CA ASN A 219 -5.64 -9.38 22.60
C ASN A 219 -5.28 -10.85 22.86
N GLU A 220 -3.98 -11.16 22.75
CA GLU A 220 -3.35 -12.43 23.14
C GLU A 220 -1.82 -12.25 23.11
N GLN A 221 -1.08 -13.27 23.54
CA GLN A 221 0.38 -13.26 23.45
C GLN A 221 0.82 -13.27 21.97
N PHE A 222 1.41 -12.17 21.52
CA PHE A 222 2.02 -12.08 20.20
C PHE A 222 3.45 -12.61 20.22
N ILE A 223 3.71 -13.64 19.42
CA ILE A 223 5.06 -14.20 19.25
C ILE A 223 5.59 -13.74 17.89
N PRO A 224 6.56 -12.80 17.84
CA PRO A 224 7.12 -12.33 16.58
C PRO A 224 7.84 -13.45 15.84
N ILE A 225 7.83 -13.36 14.50
CA ILE A 225 8.63 -14.23 13.64
C ILE A 225 10.04 -13.68 13.47
N SER A 226 11.02 -14.57 13.34
CA SER A 226 12.40 -14.23 12.97
C SER A 226 12.53 -13.91 11.47
N ASP A 227 13.70 -13.40 11.06
CA ASP A 227 13.97 -13.12 9.64
C ASP A 227 13.90 -14.38 8.76
N LEU A 228 14.32 -15.54 9.31
CA LEU A 228 14.21 -16.82 8.62
C LEU A 228 12.75 -17.27 8.50
N GLU A 229 11.97 -17.14 9.57
CA GLU A 229 10.54 -17.46 9.56
C GLU A 229 9.76 -16.51 8.63
N ALA A 230 10.17 -15.25 8.48
CA ALA A 230 9.60 -14.34 7.49
C ALA A 230 9.93 -14.75 6.04
N LEU A 231 11.12 -15.31 5.82
CA LEU A 231 11.50 -15.88 4.53
C LEU A 231 10.72 -17.17 4.22
N GLU A 232 10.46 -18.01 5.22
CA GLU A 232 9.58 -19.19 5.12
C GLU A 232 8.13 -18.78 4.87
N GLU A 233 7.63 -17.75 5.54
CA GLU A 233 6.30 -17.21 5.32
C GLU A 233 6.16 -16.67 3.88
N LEU A 234 7.17 -15.95 3.39
CA LEU A 234 7.25 -15.50 2.00
C LEU A 234 7.26 -16.68 1.00
N GLU A 235 8.03 -17.73 1.26
CA GLU A 235 8.04 -18.94 0.43
C GLU A 235 6.64 -19.57 0.34
N ASN A 236 5.97 -19.72 1.49
CA ASN A 236 4.63 -20.28 1.56
C ASN A 236 3.60 -19.42 0.82
N LEU A 237 3.76 -18.09 0.84
CA LEU A 237 2.94 -17.18 0.04
C LEU A 237 3.18 -17.37 -1.46
N VAL A 238 4.44 -17.34 -1.89
CA VAL A 238 4.81 -17.48 -3.30
C VAL A 238 4.36 -18.83 -3.85
N SER A 239 4.44 -19.90 -3.07
CA SER A 239 4.03 -21.24 -3.49
C SER A 239 2.51 -21.38 -3.67
N GLN A 240 1.71 -20.63 -2.90
CA GLN A 240 0.24 -20.65 -2.94
C GLN A 240 -0.39 -19.64 -3.90
N ILE A 241 0.38 -18.65 -4.39
CA ILE A 241 -0.10 -17.75 -5.46
C ILE A 241 -0.24 -18.55 -6.76
N ASP A 242 -1.45 -18.54 -7.30
CA ASP A 242 -1.87 -19.22 -8.53
C ASP A 242 -2.75 -18.29 -9.37
N VAL A 243 -2.14 -17.21 -9.83
CA VAL A 243 -2.79 -16.19 -10.66
C VAL A 243 -2.60 -16.51 -12.14
N LYS A 244 -3.68 -16.40 -12.92
CA LYS A 244 -3.63 -16.57 -14.39
C LYS A 244 -3.08 -15.33 -15.09
N ASN A 245 -3.33 -14.16 -14.52
CA ASN A 245 -2.93 -12.88 -15.07
C ASN A 245 -1.55 -12.48 -14.54
N LYS A 246 -0.86 -11.62 -15.31
CA LYS A 246 0.43 -11.07 -14.93
C LYS A 246 0.33 -10.26 -13.63
N VAL A 247 1.14 -10.61 -12.63
CA VAL A 247 1.29 -9.85 -11.38
C VAL A 247 2.76 -9.54 -11.15
N ILE A 248 3.12 -8.25 -11.08
CA ILE A 248 4.49 -7.83 -10.80
C ILE A 248 4.73 -7.90 -9.29
N PHE A 249 5.60 -8.82 -8.86
CA PHE A 249 5.85 -9.09 -7.45
C PHE A 249 7.15 -8.48 -6.94
N ARG A 250 7.12 -7.79 -5.80
CA ARG A 250 8.28 -7.13 -5.18
C ARG A 250 8.28 -7.29 -3.66
N SER A 251 9.19 -8.10 -3.14
CA SER A 251 9.58 -8.12 -1.72
C SER A 251 10.88 -7.36 -1.54
N ASN A 252 10.88 -6.05 -1.76
CA ASN A 252 12.11 -5.23 -1.72
C ASN A 252 11.95 -3.96 -0.88
N HIS A 253 10.88 -3.88 -0.08
CA HIS A 253 10.64 -2.76 0.82
C HIS A 253 11.81 -2.59 1.80
N GLY A 254 11.99 -1.37 2.34
CA GLY A 254 13.04 -1.07 3.32
C GLY A 254 13.05 -2.04 4.51
N SER A 255 11.87 -2.47 4.93
CA SER A 255 11.67 -3.34 6.10
C SER A 255 12.02 -4.81 5.86
N ASN A 256 12.10 -5.28 4.61
CA ASN A 256 12.38 -6.69 4.36
C ASN A 256 13.84 -7.05 4.62
N ALA A 257 14.04 -8.20 5.27
CA ALA A 257 15.35 -8.80 5.47
C ALA A 257 15.95 -9.35 4.15
N TYR A 258 15.12 -9.90 3.27
CA TYR A 258 15.52 -10.51 2.00
C TYR A 258 14.82 -9.86 0.82
N THR A 259 15.51 -9.77 -0.31
CA THR A 259 14.97 -9.14 -1.52
C THR A 259 14.61 -10.14 -2.62
N ILE A 260 13.31 -10.27 -2.87
CA ILE A 260 12.77 -11.12 -3.94
C ILE A 260 11.98 -10.25 -4.92
N LYS A 261 12.13 -10.54 -6.21
CA LYS A 261 11.36 -9.93 -7.29
C LYS A 261 11.09 -10.97 -8.35
N GLY A 262 9.94 -10.86 -8.99
CA GLY A 262 9.56 -11.66 -10.14
C GLY A 262 8.24 -11.17 -10.73
N VAL A 263 7.74 -11.93 -11.69
CA VAL A 263 6.45 -11.72 -12.34
C VAL A 263 5.70 -13.04 -12.31
N PHE A 264 4.56 -13.10 -11.64
CA PHE A 264 3.68 -14.27 -11.69
C PHE A 264 2.89 -14.30 -13.00
N PRO A 265 2.57 -15.50 -13.53
CA PRO A 265 3.02 -16.81 -13.04
C PRO A 265 4.44 -17.22 -13.49
N GLN A 266 5.05 -16.47 -14.42
CA GLN A 266 6.25 -16.91 -15.16
C GLN A 266 7.48 -17.18 -14.28
N ASP A 267 7.73 -16.32 -13.28
CA ASP A 267 8.94 -16.39 -12.45
C ASP A 267 8.72 -17.15 -11.13
N LYS A 268 7.59 -17.85 -10.96
CA LYS A 268 7.24 -18.50 -9.67
C LYS A 268 8.32 -19.47 -9.19
N GLU A 269 8.72 -20.42 -10.03
CA GLU A 269 9.74 -21.42 -9.69
C GLU A 269 11.09 -20.75 -9.41
N ALA A 270 11.51 -19.80 -10.25
CA ALA A 270 12.75 -19.05 -10.03
C ALA A 270 12.76 -18.26 -8.71
N MET A 271 11.61 -17.73 -8.28
CA MET A 271 11.48 -17.09 -6.96
C MET A 271 11.60 -18.10 -5.82
N LEU A 272 10.99 -19.29 -5.94
CA LEU A 272 11.06 -20.35 -4.93
C LEU A 272 12.48 -20.93 -4.79
N GLU A 273 13.17 -21.18 -5.91
CA GLU A 273 14.57 -21.60 -5.94
C GLU A 273 15.47 -20.56 -5.25
N LYS A 274 15.26 -19.28 -5.56
CA LYS A 274 16.01 -18.18 -4.94
C LYS A 274 15.76 -18.09 -3.44
N ILE A 275 14.53 -18.29 -2.98
CA ILE A 275 14.20 -18.31 -1.55
C ILE A 275 14.89 -19.50 -0.87
N THR A 276 14.85 -20.69 -1.48
CA THR A 276 15.54 -21.89 -0.99
C THR A 276 17.05 -21.64 -0.85
N TRP A 277 17.65 -21.02 -1.86
CA TRP A 277 19.07 -20.62 -1.82
C TRP A 277 19.35 -19.64 -0.67
N MET A 278 18.52 -18.61 -0.47
CA MET A 278 18.69 -17.61 0.60
C MET A 278 18.63 -18.22 2.00
N LYS A 279 17.81 -19.26 2.23
CA LYS A 279 17.77 -19.96 3.52
C LYS A 279 19.11 -20.62 3.89
N GLN A 280 19.92 -20.96 2.89
CA GLN A 280 21.25 -21.56 3.08
C GLN A 280 22.37 -20.50 3.11
N HIS A 281 22.06 -19.25 2.77
CA HIS A 281 23.01 -18.16 2.62
C HIS A 281 22.59 -16.94 3.47
N PRO A 282 22.56 -17.07 4.82
CA PRO A 282 22.09 -16.02 5.72
C PRO A 282 22.93 -14.74 5.65
N GLU A 283 24.15 -14.78 5.09
CA GLU A 283 25.01 -13.61 4.88
C GLU A 283 24.43 -12.59 3.87
N VAL A 284 23.47 -12.98 3.01
CA VAL A 284 22.83 -12.05 2.07
C VAL A 284 21.71 -11.22 2.70
N ILE A 285 21.45 -11.42 3.99
CA ILE A 285 20.44 -10.69 4.72
C ILE A 285 20.76 -9.20 4.77
N ARG A 286 19.74 -8.34 4.59
CA ARG A 286 19.88 -6.91 4.85
C ARG A 286 20.13 -6.71 6.35
N PRO A 287 21.22 -6.04 6.77
CA PRO A 287 21.47 -5.77 8.20
C PRO A 287 20.33 -4.97 8.85
N LYS A 288 19.99 -5.27 10.10
CA LYS A 288 18.88 -4.62 10.83
C LYS A 288 18.99 -3.08 10.85
N GLY A 289 20.20 -2.53 11.01
CA GLY A 289 20.43 -1.08 11.01
C GLY A 289 20.25 -0.39 9.64
N LEU A 290 20.08 -1.16 8.56
CA LEU A 290 19.77 -0.65 7.22
C LEU A 290 18.30 -0.91 6.82
N ARG A 291 17.48 -1.43 7.74
CA ARG A 291 16.05 -1.64 7.53
C ARG A 291 15.27 -0.47 8.11
N GLY A 292 14.18 -0.13 7.47
CA GLY A 292 13.30 0.96 7.88
C GLY A 292 11.93 0.86 7.22
N PHE A 293 10.98 1.58 7.79
CA PHE A 293 9.63 1.72 7.23
C PHE A 293 9.57 2.91 6.27
#